data_AF-A0A833GQJ8-F1
#
_entry.id   AF-A0A833GQJ8-F1
#
_cell.length_a   1.000
_cell.length_b   1.000
_cell.length_c   1.000
_cell.angle_alpha   90.00
_cell.angle_beta   90.00
_cell.angle_gamma   90.00
#
_symmetry.space_group_name_H-M   'P 1'
#
loop_
_entity.id
_entity.type
_entity.pdbx_description
1 polymer ?
#
loop_
_entity_poly.entity_id
_entity_poly.type
_entity_poly.pdbx_seq_one_letter_code
_entity_poly.pdbx_strand_id
1 'polypeptide(L)'
;MPTIFDYLKYANLQMSAEAFLVDDLGNPLTGDRYLEALKNGNFHASKFTATQAAEFAAQWEVLDQCPNTPTGFSGTLFRNKANPNELVLSMRSTEFIDDAIRDSASTNTLEIHDTGWAWGQISDMEAWYAQLKTAGLIPSGAQLNVTGYSLGGHLATAFNLLHQNELNGGQVVTFNGAGVGELKTGTLQEAVSYFDTLRGSSAQSEANRLAALNFSLADARNYYATLTQKLADGSWTAQEARRQLFILRSSAAQPALFIQETQPLLEALTDIITLQQEAERIKRYTSGATTGSPDTPIKIVPANEIEAQTLGYRLAVYFASQRTAGTNLVTDIARITNKAYGEPRLTNQYDLVGIETTGATAWSGVANSQLHYGTDVAVFIEDQPFTRGNFTRGLVNGLLAAEVRLLQDKYKLNNFADTHSLTLIVDSLAVQNAVLNLLPADQRNTETTRNALQQILKSASSFTADIVFNGQGRAEGNVLENTLNACNDLNWRAAA
;
A
#
# COMPACT_ATOMS: atom_id res chain seq x y z
N MET A 1 -10.65 9.57 -20.40
CA MET A 1 -10.85 9.48 -18.95
C MET A 1 -11.80 8.32 -18.69
N PRO A 2 -11.51 7.44 -17.71
CA PRO A 2 -12.39 6.34 -17.34
C PRO A 2 -13.76 6.83 -16.86
N THR A 3 -14.77 6.00 -17.05
CA THR A 3 -16.14 6.21 -16.58
C THR A 3 -16.34 5.63 -15.18
N ILE A 4 -17.50 5.87 -14.55
CA ILE A 4 -17.87 5.20 -13.28
C ILE A 4 -17.88 3.68 -13.43
N PHE A 5 -18.32 3.17 -14.58
CA PHE A 5 -18.27 1.74 -14.89
C PHE A 5 -16.82 1.23 -14.91
N ASP A 6 -15.91 1.97 -15.53
CA ASP A 6 -14.48 1.59 -15.57
C ASP A 6 -13.85 1.64 -14.17
N TYR A 7 -14.18 2.66 -13.36
CA TYR A 7 -13.69 2.75 -11.99
C TYR A 7 -14.21 1.60 -11.12
N LEU A 8 -15.49 1.21 -11.26
CA LEU A 8 -16.04 0.05 -10.56
C LEU A 8 -15.34 -1.25 -10.97
N LYS A 9 -15.08 -1.42 -12.28
CA LYS A 9 -14.31 -2.55 -12.82
C LYS A 9 -12.93 -2.64 -12.16
N TYR A 10 -12.17 -1.54 -12.16
CA TYR A 10 -10.84 -1.51 -11.56
C TYR A 10 -10.85 -1.65 -10.03
N ALA A 11 -11.87 -1.11 -9.35
CA ALA A 11 -12.02 -1.25 -7.90
C ALA A 11 -12.31 -2.71 -7.50
N ASN A 12 -13.12 -3.42 -8.29
CA ASN A 12 -13.36 -4.85 -8.08
C ASN A 12 -12.10 -5.68 -8.37
N LEU A 13 -11.34 -5.38 -9.43
CA LEU A 13 -10.05 -6.03 -9.69
C LEU A 13 -9.08 -5.82 -8.53
N GLN A 14 -9.00 -4.59 -8.01
CA GLN A 14 -8.18 -4.30 -6.83
C GLN A 14 -8.68 -5.06 -5.59
N MET A 15 -9.99 -5.08 -5.32
CA MET A 15 -10.55 -5.81 -4.18
C MET A 15 -10.28 -7.32 -4.28
N SER A 16 -10.32 -7.88 -5.49
CA SER A 16 -9.92 -9.26 -5.74
C SER A 16 -8.44 -9.49 -5.49
N ALA A 17 -7.57 -8.55 -5.84
CA ALA A 17 -6.12 -8.67 -5.66
C ALA A 17 -5.68 -8.71 -4.19
N GLU A 18 -6.54 -8.25 -3.27
CA GLU A 18 -6.31 -8.40 -1.83
C GLU A 18 -6.46 -9.85 -1.35
N ALA A 19 -7.09 -10.73 -2.13
CA ALA A 19 -7.29 -12.13 -1.77
C ALA A 19 -6.08 -13.03 -2.08
N PHE A 20 -6.05 -14.21 -1.45
CA PHE A 20 -5.07 -15.26 -1.74
C PHE A 20 -5.60 -16.17 -2.86
N LEU A 21 -5.07 -15.99 -4.08
CA LEU A 21 -5.64 -16.51 -5.33
C LEU A 21 -4.82 -17.60 -6.02
N VAL A 22 -3.76 -18.08 -5.36
CA VAL A 22 -2.96 -19.24 -5.79
C VAL A 22 -2.97 -20.34 -4.72
N ASP A 23 -2.68 -21.57 -5.12
CA ASP A 23 -2.43 -22.67 -4.20
C ASP A 23 -1.00 -22.66 -3.65
N ASP A 24 -0.69 -23.60 -2.75
CA ASP A 24 0.64 -23.71 -2.10
C ASP A 24 1.79 -23.97 -3.10
N LEU A 25 1.47 -24.37 -4.34
CA LEU A 25 2.44 -24.57 -5.42
C LEU A 25 2.54 -23.34 -6.33
N GLY A 26 1.80 -22.26 -6.04
CA GLY A 26 1.76 -21.05 -6.84
C GLY A 26 0.83 -21.12 -8.05
N ASN A 27 -0.01 -22.17 -8.19
CA ASN A 27 -0.92 -22.26 -9.32
C ASN A 27 -2.19 -21.43 -9.07
N PRO A 28 -2.68 -20.67 -10.07
CA PRO A 28 -3.94 -19.94 -9.95
C PRO A 28 -5.12 -20.84 -9.55
N LEU A 29 -5.90 -20.39 -8.57
CA LEU A 29 -7.12 -21.07 -8.15
C LEU A 29 -8.19 -20.99 -9.25
N THR A 30 -8.98 -22.05 -9.40
CA THR A 30 -10.08 -22.14 -10.36
C THR A 30 -11.34 -22.75 -9.73
N GLY A 31 -12.48 -22.61 -10.41
CA GLY A 31 -13.77 -23.17 -9.98
C GLY A 31 -14.18 -22.71 -8.58
N ASP A 32 -14.69 -23.66 -7.77
CA ASP A 32 -15.17 -23.37 -6.41
C ASP A 32 -14.08 -22.79 -5.51
N ARG A 33 -12.82 -23.25 -5.66
CA ARG A 33 -11.69 -22.72 -4.85
C ARG A 33 -11.46 -21.24 -5.12
N TYR A 34 -11.61 -20.80 -6.37
CA TYR A 34 -11.50 -19.39 -6.74
C TYR A 34 -12.65 -18.57 -6.14
N LEU A 35 -13.89 -19.06 -6.24
CA LEU A 35 -15.06 -18.40 -5.65
C LEU A 35 -14.95 -18.28 -4.13
N GLU A 36 -14.49 -19.33 -3.44
CA GLU A 36 -14.26 -19.26 -1.99
C GLU A 36 -13.15 -18.27 -1.64
N ALA A 37 -12.05 -18.26 -2.37
CA ALA A 37 -10.96 -17.30 -2.14
C ALA A 37 -11.44 -15.84 -2.28
N LEU A 38 -12.25 -15.55 -3.28
CA LEU A 38 -12.86 -14.23 -3.51
C LEU A 38 -13.80 -13.79 -2.37
N LYS A 39 -14.61 -14.72 -1.83
CA LYS A 39 -15.51 -14.44 -0.69
C LYS A 39 -14.77 -14.30 0.64
N ASN A 40 -13.68 -15.04 0.79
CA ASN A 40 -12.81 -14.92 1.95
C ASN A 40 -12.00 -13.62 1.89
N GLY A 41 -11.61 -13.20 0.69
CA GLY A 41 -10.80 -12.01 0.46
C GLY A 41 -9.45 -12.12 1.15
N ASN A 42 -9.05 -11.05 1.83
CA ASN A 42 -7.89 -11.05 2.73
C ASN A 42 -8.21 -11.56 4.14
N PHE A 43 -9.35 -12.27 4.34
CA PHE A 43 -9.91 -12.64 5.64
C PHE A 43 -10.33 -11.48 6.55
N HIS A 44 -10.29 -10.24 6.04
CA HIS A 44 -10.71 -9.03 6.74
C HIS A 44 -11.82 -8.29 5.96
N ALA A 45 -11.59 -7.02 5.62
CA ALA A 45 -12.59 -6.12 5.05
C ALA A 45 -12.68 -6.19 3.50
N SER A 46 -11.60 -6.55 2.82
CA SER A 46 -11.53 -6.60 1.35
C SER A 46 -11.98 -7.97 0.87
N LYS A 47 -13.28 -8.12 0.61
CA LYS A 47 -13.89 -9.39 0.19
C LYS A 47 -15.18 -9.19 -0.59
N PHE A 48 -15.52 -10.16 -1.44
CA PHE A 48 -16.77 -10.14 -2.18
C PHE A 48 -17.93 -10.81 -1.44
N THR A 49 -19.15 -10.30 -1.69
CA THR A 49 -20.37 -11.10 -1.49
C THR A 49 -20.41 -12.28 -2.47
N ALA A 50 -21.28 -13.26 -2.21
CA ALA A 50 -21.41 -14.43 -3.10
C ALA A 50 -21.76 -14.04 -4.55
N THR A 51 -22.62 -13.04 -4.74
CA THR A 51 -23.01 -12.53 -6.06
C THR A 51 -21.84 -11.85 -6.75
N GLN A 52 -21.15 -10.93 -6.06
CA GLN A 52 -19.98 -10.24 -6.62
C GLN A 52 -18.86 -11.21 -7.01
N ALA A 53 -18.61 -12.23 -6.19
CA ALA A 53 -17.61 -13.26 -6.48
C ALA A 53 -17.95 -14.04 -7.75
N ALA A 54 -19.22 -14.44 -7.90
CA ALA A 54 -19.68 -15.16 -9.09
C ALA A 54 -19.59 -14.30 -10.36
N GLU A 55 -20.01 -13.03 -10.29
CA GLU A 55 -19.91 -12.09 -11.41
C GLU A 55 -18.45 -11.82 -11.81
N PHE A 56 -17.58 -11.60 -10.83
CA PHE A 56 -16.16 -11.37 -11.07
C PHE A 56 -15.49 -12.59 -11.70
N ALA A 57 -15.70 -13.78 -11.14
CA ALA A 57 -15.12 -15.01 -11.65
C ALA A 57 -15.66 -15.39 -13.04
N ALA A 58 -16.83 -14.91 -13.44
CA ALA A 58 -17.34 -15.09 -14.81
C ALA A 58 -16.58 -14.24 -15.84
N GLN A 59 -16.00 -13.10 -15.43
CA GLN A 59 -15.36 -12.14 -16.32
C GLN A 59 -13.84 -12.22 -16.32
N TRP A 60 -13.24 -12.53 -15.17
CA TRP A 60 -11.80 -12.46 -14.95
C TRP A 60 -11.22 -13.79 -14.50
N GLU A 61 -10.04 -14.10 -15.01
CA GLU A 61 -9.19 -15.19 -14.52
C GLU A 61 -7.85 -14.64 -14.03
N VAL A 62 -7.25 -15.36 -13.10
CA VAL A 62 -5.90 -15.10 -12.59
C VAL A 62 -4.92 -15.82 -13.49
N LEU A 63 -3.95 -15.09 -14.04
CA LEU A 63 -2.84 -15.69 -14.79
C LEU A 63 -1.69 -16.06 -13.85
N ASP A 64 -1.41 -15.20 -12.87
CA ASP A 64 -0.37 -15.40 -11.88
C ASP A 64 -0.61 -14.50 -10.67
N GLN A 65 -0.14 -14.91 -9.50
CA GLN A 65 -0.08 -14.08 -8.30
C GLN A 65 1.27 -14.26 -7.63
N CYS A 66 1.96 -13.16 -7.37
CA CYS A 66 3.10 -13.13 -6.46
C CYS A 66 2.55 -13.02 -5.02
N PRO A 67 2.63 -14.08 -4.18
CA PRO A 67 2.30 -13.96 -2.76
C PRO A 67 3.36 -13.12 -2.03
N ASN A 68 3.12 -12.79 -0.75
CA ASN A 68 4.02 -11.93 0.04
C ASN A 68 5.47 -12.38 -0.07
N THR A 69 6.30 -11.52 -0.65
CA THR A 69 7.74 -11.69 -0.63
C THR A 69 8.32 -11.32 0.74
N PRO A 70 9.61 -11.59 0.99
CA PRO A 70 10.28 -11.13 2.21
C PRO A 70 10.33 -9.61 2.42
N THR A 71 9.97 -8.80 1.42
CA THR A 71 9.82 -7.33 1.53
C THR A 71 8.38 -6.89 1.75
N GLY A 72 7.42 -7.82 1.64
CA GLY A 72 5.99 -7.56 1.77
C GLY A 72 5.27 -7.34 0.43
N PHE A 73 5.99 -7.32 -0.69
CA PHE A 73 5.38 -7.17 -2.01
C PHE A 73 4.40 -8.32 -2.30
N SER A 74 3.26 -7.98 -2.90
CA SER A 74 2.29 -8.92 -3.44
C SER A 74 1.54 -8.27 -4.60
N GLY A 75 1.24 -9.06 -5.62
CA GLY A 75 0.57 -8.58 -6.82
C GLY A 75 -0.13 -9.70 -7.58
N THR A 76 -1.18 -9.36 -8.32
CA THR A 76 -1.96 -10.32 -9.14
C THR A 76 -2.08 -9.83 -10.57
N LEU A 77 -1.83 -10.72 -11.54
CA LEU A 77 -2.09 -10.47 -12.95
C LEU A 77 -3.41 -11.14 -13.35
N PHE A 78 -4.37 -10.33 -13.79
CA PHE A 78 -5.66 -10.80 -14.30
C PHE A 78 -5.74 -10.70 -15.82
N ARG A 79 -6.53 -11.59 -16.41
CA ARG A 79 -6.94 -11.53 -17.82
C ARG A 79 -8.46 -11.51 -17.94
N ASN A 80 -8.95 -10.65 -18.82
CA ASN A 80 -10.35 -10.65 -19.20
C ASN A 80 -10.67 -11.88 -20.07
N LYS A 81 -11.66 -12.67 -19.68
CA LYS A 81 -12.07 -13.88 -20.41
C LYS A 81 -12.71 -13.58 -21.77
N ALA A 82 -13.39 -12.45 -21.90
CA ALA A 82 -14.02 -12.01 -23.14
C ALA A 82 -13.04 -11.27 -24.07
N ASN A 83 -12.01 -10.60 -23.51
CA ASN A 83 -10.96 -9.94 -24.26
C ASN A 83 -9.57 -10.33 -23.74
N PRO A 84 -8.95 -11.41 -24.26
CA PRO A 84 -7.66 -11.89 -23.77
C PRO A 84 -6.49 -10.91 -23.88
N ASN A 85 -6.65 -9.81 -24.65
CA ASN A 85 -5.65 -8.75 -24.78
C ASN A 85 -5.78 -7.65 -23.70
N GLU A 86 -6.84 -7.68 -22.88
CA GLU A 86 -7.02 -6.80 -21.72
C GLU A 86 -6.45 -7.50 -20.48
N LEU A 87 -5.31 -6.99 -20.03
CA LEU A 87 -4.63 -7.43 -18.81
C LEU A 87 -4.73 -6.35 -17.74
N VAL A 88 -4.81 -6.78 -16.49
CA VAL A 88 -4.74 -5.87 -15.33
C VAL A 88 -3.77 -6.42 -14.30
N LEU A 89 -2.75 -5.61 -13.99
CA LEU A 89 -1.77 -5.86 -12.95
C LEU A 89 -2.18 -5.11 -11.68
N SER A 90 -2.53 -5.82 -10.62
CA SER A 90 -3.05 -5.22 -9.39
C SER A 90 -2.06 -5.42 -8.24
N MET A 91 -1.60 -4.32 -7.65
CA MET A 91 -0.67 -4.32 -6.53
C MET A 91 -1.42 -4.19 -5.21
N ARG A 92 -1.12 -5.08 -4.27
CA ARG A 92 -1.88 -5.18 -3.02
C ARG A 92 -1.57 -4.04 -2.05
N SER A 93 -2.50 -3.77 -1.14
CA SER A 93 -2.30 -2.86 -0.01
C SER A 93 -1.47 -3.46 1.13
N THR A 94 -1.23 -2.63 2.16
CA THR A 94 -0.55 -2.98 3.42
C THR A 94 -1.35 -4.02 4.21
N GLU A 95 -0.73 -5.16 4.55
CA GLU A 95 -1.28 -6.11 5.52
C GLU A 95 -0.96 -5.67 6.97
N PHE A 96 -1.72 -4.70 7.48
CA PHE A 96 -1.50 -4.16 8.85
C PHE A 96 -1.63 -5.19 9.97
N ILE A 97 -2.42 -6.26 9.76
CA ILE A 97 -2.67 -7.29 10.77
C ILE A 97 -1.74 -8.50 10.56
N ASP A 98 -1.56 -8.91 9.31
CA ASP A 98 -0.90 -10.17 8.97
C ASP A 98 0.56 -10.02 8.56
N ASP A 99 1.01 -8.78 8.29
CA ASP A 99 2.36 -8.46 7.83
C ASP A 99 2.88 -7.09 8.29
N ALA A 100 2.52 -6.70 9.51
CA ALA A 100 2.79 -5.36 10.03
C ALA A 100 4.27 -4.94 9.98
N ILE A 101 5.21 -5.88 10.02
CA ILE A 101 6.64 -5.55 10.03
C ILE A 101 7.16 -5.23 8.63
N ARG A 102 6.81 -6.03 7.60
CA ARG A 102 7.27 -5.78 6.23
C ARG A 102 6.55 -4.58 5.62
N ASP A 103 5.22 -4.53 5.73
CA ASP A 103 4.45 -3.49 5.03
C ASP A 103 4.34 -2.18 5.81
N SER A 104 4.30 -2.21 7.15
CA SER A 104 4.16 -0.97 7.94
C SER A 104 5.48 -0.50 8.53
N ALA A 105 6.09 -1.28 9.43
CA ALA A 105 7.26 -0.82 10.18
C ALA A 105 8.48 -0.62 9.27
N SER A 106 8.72 -1.52 8.31
CA SER A 106 9.78 -1.35 7.32
C SER A 106 9.36 -0.35 6.25
N THR A 107 8.35 -0.70 5.46
CA THR A 107 8.05 0.01 4.22
C THR A 107 7.46 1.40 4.47
N ASN A 108 6.38 1.53 5.24
CA ASN A 108 5.76 2.84 5.45
C ASN A 108 6.64 3.77 6.30
N THR A 109 7.17 3.27 7.42
CA THR A 109 7.89 4.11 8.40
C THR A 109 9.35 4.35 8.03
N LEU A 110 10.14 3.31 7.71
CA LEU A 110 11.59 3.46 7.50
C LEU A 110 11.97 3.75 6.04
N GLU A 111 11.07 3.53 5.09
CA GLU A 111 11.36 3.69 3.66
C GLU A 111 10.55 4.83 3.04
N ILE A 112 9.23 4.70 2.90
CA ILE A 112 8.38 5.68 2.21
C ILE A 112 8.44 7.05 2.90
N HIS A 113 8.31 7.11 4.22
CA HIS A 113 8.25 8.39 4.92
C HIS A 113 9.51 9.25 4.70
N ASP A 114 10.69 8.70 4.98
CA ASP A 114 11.95 9.46 4.96
C ASP A 114 12.58 9.51 3.56
N THR A 115 12.49 8.41 2.82
CA THR A 115 13.21 8.22 1.55
C THR A 115 12.31 8.36 0.34
N GLY A 116 10.99 8.29 0.55
CA GLY A 116 9.98 8.51 -0.48
C GLY A 116 9.63 7.29 -1.32
N TRP A 117 10.26 6.13 -1.10
CA TRP A 117 10.09 4.95 -1.96
C TRP A 117 10.09 3.64 -1.18
N ALA A 118 9.22 2.70 -1.56
CA ALA A 118 9.17 1.33 -1.02
C ALA A 118 10.22 0.43 -1.69
N TRP A 119 11.50 0.58 -1.33
CA TRP A 119 12.64 0.01 -2.06
C TRP A 119 12.53 -1.50 -2.32
N GLY A 120 12.31 -2.27 -1.25
CA GLY A 120 12.21 -3.73 -1.37
C GLY A 120 11.02 -4.15 -2.22
N GLN A 121 9.86 -3.51 -2.01
CA GLN A 121 8.65 -3.89 -2.73
C GLN A 121 8.67 -3.47 -4.20
N ILE A 122 9.26 -2.31 -4.53
CA ILE A 122 9.45 -1.89 -5.92
C ILE A 122 10.41 -2.84 -6.64
N SER A 123 11.51 -3.22 -5.99
CA SER A 123 12.46 -4.17 -6.55
C SER A 123 11.82 -5.56 -6.81
N ASP A 124 11.04 -6.07 -5.85
CA ASP A 124 10.35 -7.35 -6.00
C ASP A 124 9.23 -7.27 -7.08
N MET A 125 8.57 -6.12 -7.20
CA MET A 125 7.63 -5.81 -8.27
C MET A 125 8.29 -5.86 -9.65
N GLU A 126 9.45 -5.21 -9.83
CA GLU A 126 10.22 -5.25 -11.08
C GLU A 126 10.64 -6.68 -11.44
N ALA A 127 11.14 -7.43 -10.44
CA ALA A 127 11.55 -8.81 -10.63
C ALA A 127 10.38 -9.71 -11.06
N TRP A 128 9.21 -9.56 -10.41
CA TRP A 128 8.01 -10.30 -10.79
C TRP A 128 7.49 -9.89 -12.17
N TYR A 129 7.44 -8.59 -12.48
CA TYR A 129 7.03 -8.12 -13.81
C TYR A 129 7.94 -8.68 -14.92
N ALA A 130 9.25 -8.73 -14.70
CA ALA A 130 10.19 -9.37 -15.62
C ALA A 130 9.92 -10.88 -15.79
N GLN A 131 9.54 -11.59 -14.72
CA GLN A 131 9.15 -13.00 -14.79
C GLN A 131 7.87 -13.19 -15.61
N LEU A 132 6.84 -12.36 -15.39
CA LEU A 132 5.58 -12.40 -16.16
C LEU A 132 5.82 -12.23 -17.66
N LYS A 133 6.70 -11.29 -18.04
CA LYS A 133 7.10 -11.10 -19.44
C LYS A 133 7.87 -12.30 -20.00
N THR A 134 8.83 -12.82 -19.24
CA THR A 134 9.65 -13.98 -19.66
C THR A 134 8.81 -15.24 -19.83
N ALA A 135 7.81 -15.43 -18.98
CA ALA A 135 6.84 -16.52 -19.07
C ALA A 135 5.83 -16.34 -20.22
N GLY A 136 5.81 -15.19 -20.89
CA GLY A 136 4.87 -14.89 -21.97
C GLY A 136 3.43 -14.60 -21.48
N LEU A 137 3.24 -14.37 -20.18
CA LEU A 137 1.94 -14.03 -19.59
C LEU A 137 1.51 -12.60 -19.91
N ILE A 138 2.48 -11.72 -20.21
CA ILE A 138 2.26 -10.38 -20.76
C ILE A 138 2.87 -10.36 -22.17
N PRO A 139 2.09 -10.67 -23.21
CA PRO A 139 2.57 -10.64 -24.59
C PRO A 139 3.02 -9.24 -25.01
N SER A 140 4.00 -9.17 -25.92
CA SER A 140 4.41 -7.89 -26.51
C SER A 140 3.22 -7.21 -27.20
N GLY A 141 2.99 -5.93 -26.89
CA GLY A 141 1.87 -5.16 -27.42
C GLY A 141 0.54 -5.36 -26.69
N ALA A 142 0.46 -6.23 -25.67
CA ALA A 142 -0.75 -6.36 -24.86
C ALA A 142 -1.05 -5.05 -24.11
N GLN A 143 -2.33 -4.67 -24.04
CA GLN A 143 -2.74 -3.52 -23.24
C GLN A 143 -2.71 -3.90 -21.76
N LEU A 144 -1.85 -3.23 -20.99
CA LEU A 144 -1.67 -3.50 -19.57
C LEU A 144 -2.22 -2.34 -18.75
N ASN A 145 -3.30 -2.58 -18.03
CA ASN A 145 -3.78 -1.64 -17.01
C ASN A 145 -3.19 -2.00 -15.66
N VAL A 146 -3.08 -1.02 -14.76
CA VAL A 146 -2.49 -1.21 -13.44
C VAL A 146 -3.44 -0.66 -12.38
N THR A 147 -3.64 -1.40 -11.31
CA THR A 147 -4.38 -0.89 -10.14
C THR A 147 -3.55 -0.99 -8.87
N GLY A 148 -3.87 -0.14 -7.90
CA GLY A 148 -3.25 -0.21 -6.59
C GLY A 148 -4.05 0.53 -5.52
N TYR A 149 -4.21 -0.09 -4.35
CA TYR A 149 -4.90 0.52 -3.20
C TYR A 149 -3.93 0.77 -2.04
N SER A 150 -4.02 1.93 -1.39
CA SER A 150 -3.13 2.33 -0.29
C SER A 150 -1.64 2.25 -0.69
N LEU A 151 -0.84 1.36 -0.07
CA LEU A 151 0.55 1.08 -0.45
C LEU A 151 0.65 0.58 -1.90
N GLY A 152 -0.32 -0.22 -2.35
CA GLY A 152 -0.40 -0.65 -3.75
C GLY A 152 -0.52 0.53 -4.72
N GLY A 153 -1.13 1.65 -4.31
CA GLY A 153 -1.21 2.87 -5.13
C GLY A 153 0.16 3.56 -5.32
N HIS A 154 1.01 3.51 -4.29
CA HIS A 154 2.41 3.94 -4.38
C HIS A 154 3.17 3.07 -5.40
N LEU A 155 3.02 1.75 -5.30
CA LEU A 155 3.65 0.80 -6.22
C LEU A 155 3.14 0.96 -7.66
N ALA A 156 1.83 1.14 -7.85
CA ALA A 156 1.24 1.39 -9.17
C ALA A 156 1.76 2.69 -9.81
N THR A 157 1.97 3.74 -9.01
CA THR A 157 2.58 4.99 -9.48
C THR A 157 4.05 4.79 -9.83
N ALA A 158 4.83 4.11 -8.98
CA ALA A 158 6.23 3.78 -9.24
C ALA A 158 6.37 2.95 -10.53
N PHE A 159 5.50 1.95 -10.71
CA PHE A 159 5.42 1.13 -11.92
C PHE A 159 5.16 1.98 -13.15
N ASN A 160 4.21 2.94 -13.09
CA ASN A 160 3.94 3.82 -14.22
C ASN A 160 5.16 4.69 -14.56
N LEU A 161 5.88 5.21 -13.57
CA LEU A 161 7.10 6.00 -13.78
C LEU A 161 8.23 5.18 -14.44
N LEU A 162 8.29 3.87 -14.16
CA LEU A 162 9.30 2.96 -14.73
C LEU A 162 8.88 2.42 -16.12
N HIS A 163 7.59 2.14 -16.32
CA HIS A 163 7.09 1.33 -17.43
C HIS A 163 5.98 1.97 -18.27
N GLN A 164 5.74 3.28 -18.19
CA GLN A 164 4.66 3.95 -18.93
C GLN A 164 4.60 3.54 -20.42
N ASN A 165 5.75 3.44 -21.08
CA ASN A 165 5.87 3.11 -22.50
C ASN A 165 5.53 1.64 -22.82
N GLU A 166 5.50 0.76 -21.82
CA GLU A 166 5.17 -0.67 -21.97
C GLU A 166 3.67 -0.96 -21.79
N LEU A 167 2.89 0.02 -21.33
CA LEU A 167 1.46 -0.17 -21.04
C LEU A 167 0.56 -0.24 -22.27
N ASN A 168 1.07 0.11 -23.46
CA ASN A 168 0.35 0.08 -24.74
C ASN A 168 -1.03 0.77 -24.71
N GLY A 169 -1.08 1.98 -24.12
CA GLY A 169 -2.34 2.74 -23.96
C GLY A 169 -3.19 2.31 -22.75
N GLY A 170 -2.64 1.44 -21.90
CA GLY A 170 -3.24 1.08 -20.62
C GLY A 170 -3.28 2.23 -19.60
N GLN A 171 -4.19 2.09 -18.65
CA GLN A 171 -4.46 3.06 -17.60
C GLN A 171 -3.89 2.60 -16.27
N VAL A 172 -3.52 3.56 -15.43
CA VAL A 172 -3.15 3.31 -14.04
C VAL A 172 -4.20 3.95 -13.14
N VAL A 173 -4.84 3.15 -12.29
CA VAL A 173 -5.93 3.60 -11.43
C VAL A 173 -5.60 3.26 -9.98
N THR A 174 -5.35 4.29 -9.18
CA THR A 174 -5.04 4.13 -7.76
C THR A 174 -6.27 4.44 -6.90
N PHE A 175 -6.41 3.75 -5.77
CA PHE A 175 -7.52 3.92 -4.83
C PHE A 175 -6.94 4.28 -3.46
N ASN A 176 -7.29 5.45 -2.94
CA ASN A 176 -6.70 6.00 -1.71
C ASN A 176 -5.16 5.81 -1.65
N GLY A 177 -4.49 5.89 -2.80
CA GLY A 177 -3.08 5.47 -2.91
C GLY A 177 -2.14 6.48 -2.28
N ALA A 178 -1.09 6.03 -1.60
CA ALA A 178 0.00 6.94 -1.22
C ALA A 178 0.74 7.41 -2.49
N GLY A 179 1.18 8.67 -2.50
CA GLY A 179 2.07 9.18 -3.54
C GLY A 179 3.49 8.61 -3.44
N VAL A 180 4.39 9.10 -4.27
CA VAL A 180 5.81 8.70 -4.32
C VAL A 180 6.74 9.87 -4.01
N GLY A 181 7.99 9.56 -3.69
CA GLY A 181 9.01 10.52 -3.28
C GLY A 181 9.60 11.37 -4.39
N GLU A 182 10.48 12.27 -3.97
CA GLU A 182 11.30 13.10 -4.84
C GLU A 182 12.58 12.34 -5.27
N LEU A 183 13.02 12.58 -6.50
CA LEU A 183 14.35 12.20 -6.98
C LEU A 183 15.30 13.39 -6.78
N LYS A 184 16.33 13.21 -5.95
CA LYS A 184 17.39 14.23 -5.76
C LYS A 184 18.39 14.19 -6.91
N THR A 185 18.73 13.00 -7.39
CA THR A 185 19.73 12.79 -8.44
C THR A 185 19.40 11.56 -9.28
N GLY A 186 19.65 11.63 -10.59
CA GLY A 186 19.42 10.52 -11.51
C GLY A 186 17.94 10.19 -11.70
N THR A 187 17.67 8.95 -12.07
CA THR A 187 16.33 8.39 -12.33
C THR A 187 15.93 7.40 -11.25
N LEU A 188 14.63 7.11 -11.15
CA LEU A 188 14.11 6.06 -10.26
C LEU A 188 14.74 4.70 -10.59
N GLN A 189 14.85 4.35 -11.88
CA GLN A 189 15.46 3.10 -12.32
C GLN A 189 16.91 2.97 -11.81
N GLU A 190 17.71 4.02 -11.89
CA GLU A 190 19.09 3.99 -11.39
C GLU A 190 19.16 3.83 -9.87
N ALA A 191 18.22 4.43 -9.13
CA ALA A 191 18.16 4.31 -7.68
C ALA A 191 17.76 2.89 -7.24
N VAL A 192 16.72 2.31 -7.86
CA VAL A 192 16.29 0.92 -7.61
C VAL A 192 17.38 -0.06 -8.02
N SER A 193 18.01 0.13 -9.19
CA SER A 193 19.11 -0.74 -9.63
C SER A 193 20.29 -0.68 -8.66
N TYR A 194 20.59 0.49 -8.10
CA TYR A 194 21.66 0.62 -7.10
C TYR A 194 21.29 -0.11 -5.80
N PHE A 195 20.05 0.04 -5.32
CA PHE A 195 19.52 -0.74 -4.21
C PHE A 195 19.68 -2.26 -4.44
N ASP A 196 19.30 -2.76 -5.62
CA ASP A 196 19.38 -4.19 -5.97
C ASP A 196 20.81 -4.73 -5.94
N THR A 197 21.77 -3.93 -6.42
CA THR A 197 23.19 -4.33 -6.41
C THR A 197 23.74 -4.49 -5.00
N LEU A 198 23.10 -3.88 -4.00
CA LEU A 198 23.54 -3.83 -2.61
C LEU A 198 22.73 -4.75 -1.68
N ARG A 199 21.46 -5.05 -1.94
CA ARG A 199 20.59 -5.73 -0.96
C ARG A 199 20.94 -7.19 -0.70
N GLY A 200 21.38 -7.92 -1.74
CA GLY A 200 21.51 -9.37 -1.73
C GLY A 200 22.65 -9.94 -0.86
N SER A 201 22.64 -11.25 -0.61
CA SER A 201 23.66 -11.93 0.20
C SER A 201 24.87 -12.46 -0.60
N SER A 202 24.92 -12.19 -1.91
CA SER A 202 26.00 -12.68 -2.78
C SER A 202 27.36 -12.02 -2.48
N ALA A 203 28.45 -12.69 -2.85
CA ALA A 203 29.80 -12.11 -2.77
C ALA A 203 29.93 -10.81 -3.57
N GLN A 204 29.20 -10.69 -4.69
CA GLN A 204 29.18 -9.47 -5.49
C GLN A 204 28.46 -8.33 -4.75
N SER A 205 27.32 -8.62 -4.12
CA SER A 205 26.59 -7.63 -3.31
C SER A 205 27.42 -7.16 -2.11
N GLU A 206 28.18 -8.07 -1.49
CA GLU A 206 29.12 -7.72 -0.42
C GLU A 206 30.26 -6.82 -0.92
N ALA A 207 30.85 -7.15 -2.08
CA ALA A 207 31.86 -6.30 -2.70
C ALA A 207 31.33 -4.90 -3.04
N ASN A 208 30.10 -4.82 -3.54
CA ASN A 208 29.43 -3.54 -3.85
C ASN A 208 29.18 -2.72 -2.56
N ARG A 209 28.74 -3.36 -1.47
CA ARG A 209 28.58 -2.68 -0.16
C ARG A 209 29.91 -2.17 0.39
N LEU A 210 30.97 -2.97 0.33
CA LEU A 210 32.31 -2.55 0.74
C LEU A 210 32.81 -1.34 -0.08
N ALA A 211 32.55 -1.34 -1.39
CA ALA A 211 32.87 -0.21 -2.25
C ALA A 211 32.06 1.04 -1.89
N ALA A 212 30.75 0.91 -1.62
CA ALA A 212 29.88 2.01 -1.22
C ALA A 212 30.26 2.61 0.15
N LEU A 213 30.65 1.77 1.11
CA LEU A 213 31.12 2.19 2.43
C LEU A 213 32.44 2.97 2.35
N ASN A 214 33.28 2.67 1.36
CA ASN A 214 34.50 3.41 1.04
C ASN A 214 35.41 3.68 2.26
N PHE A 215 35.60 2.67 3.12
CA PHE A 215 36.42 2.79 4.34
C PHE A 215 37.88 3.13 4.03
N SER A 216 38.34 4.30 4.48
CA SER A 216 39.76 4.65 4.52
C SER A 216 40.44 4.14 5.80
N LEU A 217 39.68 4.00 6.90
CA LEU A 217 40.21 3.50 8.18
C LEU A 217 40.20 1.97 8.23
N ALA A 218 41.36 1.39 8.58
CA ALA A 218 41.50 -0.06 8.77
C ALA A 218 40.57 -0.59 9.86
N ASP A 219 40.41 0.16 10.96
CA ASP A 219 39.51 -0.24 12.05
C ASP A 219 38.05 -0.32 11.61
N ALA A 220 37.59 0.60 10.76
CA ALA A 220 36.21 0.60 10.26
C ALA A 220 35.96 -0.61 9.34
N ARG A 221 36.92 -0.91 8.47
CA ARG A 221 36.90 -2.09 7.61
C ARG A 221 36.94 -3.39 8.41
N ASN A 222 37.80 -3.48 9.42
CA ASN A 222 37.91 -4.64 10.31
C ASN A 222 36.63 -4.85 11.13
N TYR A 223 36.02 -3.77 11.60
CA TYR A 223 34.74 -3.84 12.29
C TYR A 223 33.64 -4.34 11.38
N TYR A 224 33.55 -3.84 10.13
CA TYR A 224 32.55 -4.33 9.17
C TYR A 224 32.71 -5.83 8.88
N ALA A 225 33.94 -6.32 8.65
CA ALA A 225 34.19 -7.74 8.43
C ALA A 225 33.80 -8.60 9.66
N THR A 226 34.08 -8.10 10.87
CA THR A 226 33.65 -8.76 12.12
C THR A 226 32.13 -8.75 12.23
N LEU A 227 31.50 -7.62 11.94
CA LEU A 227 30.06 -7.43 12.02
C LEU A 227 29.31 -8.42 11.11
N THR A 228 29.70 -8.50 9.83
CA THR A 228 29.03 -9.38 8.86
C THR A 228 29.16 -10.84 9.27
N GLN A 229 30.35 -11.27 9.71
CA GLN A 229 30.57 -12.62 10.23
C GLN A 229 29.72 -12.92 11.47
N LYS A 230 29.72 -12.02 12.46
CA LYS A 230 29.07 -12.22 13.76
C LYS A 230 27.55 -12.17 13.69
N LEU A 231 26.98 -11.41 12.76
CA LEU A 231 25.55 -11.46 12.47
C LEU A 231 25.18 -12.74 11.73
N ALA A 232 26.00 -13.18 10.77
CA ALA A 232 25.74 -14.39 9.99
C ALA A 232 25.81 -15.69 10.82
N ASP A 233 26.74 -15.78 11.78
CA ASP A 233 26.86 -16.93 12.69
C ASP A 233 25.93 -16.85 13.93
N GLY A 234 25.20 -15.74 14.06
CA GLY A 234 24.27 -15.49 15.17
C GLY A 234 24.94 -15.24 16.52
N SER A 235 26.26 -15.11 16.58
CA SER A 235 26.97 -14.86 17.85
C SER A 235 26.82 -13.42 18.33
N TRP A 236 26.49 -12.46 17.43
CA TRP A 236 26.02 -11.13 17.80
C TRP A 236 24.57 -10.90 17.37
N THR A 237 23.80 -10.23 18.25
CA THR A 237 22.56 -9.57 17.85
C THR A 237 22.87 -8.18 17.26
N ALA A 238 21.91 -7.56 16.59
CA ALA A 238 22.06 -6.17 16.13
C ALA A 238 22.33 -5.19 17.29
N GLN A 239 21.75 -5.44 18.47
CA GLN A 239 22.01 -4.66 19.68
C GLN A 239 23.45 -4.80 20.16
N GLU A 240 23.98 -6.04 20.17
CA GLU A 240 25.36 -6.32 20.56
C GLU A 240 26.34 -5.69 19.57
N ALA A 241 26.10 -5.86 18.27
CA ALA A 241 26.85 -5.17 17.22
C ALA A 241 26.89 -3.64 17.45
N ARG A 242 25.72 -3.01 17.64
CA ARG A 242 25.65 -1.56 17.86
C ARG A 242 26.44 -1.14 19.10
N ARG A 243 26.39 -1.93 20.18
CA ARG A 243 27.17 -1.69 21.41
C ARG A 243 28.68 -1.74 21.13
N GLN A 244 29.14 -2.73 20.38
CA GLN A 244 30.55 -2.87 20.01
C GLN A 244 31.03 -1.72 19.12
N LEU A 245 30.19 -1.26 18.18
CA LEU A 245 30.48 -0.07 17.38
C LEU A 245 30.70 1.17 18.25
N PHE A 246 29.86 1.39 19.27
CA PHE A 246 30.01 2.53 20.19
C PHE A 246 31.31 2.45 21.02
N ILE A 247 31.69 1.25 21.48
CA ILE A 247 32.95 1.03 22.19
C ILE A 247 34.14 1.41 21.30
N LEU A 248 34.14 0.97 20.04
CA LEU A 248 35.19 1.32 19.08
C LEU A 248 35.19 2.81 18.75
N ARG A 249 34.03 3.44 18.55
CA ARG A 249 33.92 4.90 18.33
C ARG A 249 34.56 5.71 19.46
N SER A 250 34.42 5.26 20.71
CA SER A 250 34.98 5.95 21.88
C SER A 250 36.50 5.82 22.03
N SER A 251 37.11 4.83 21.38
CA SER A 251 38.53 4.50 21.50
C SER A 251 39.32 4.65 20.18
N ALA A 252 38.64 5.07 19.10
CA ALA A 252 39.25 5.23 17.78
C ALA A 252 40.36 6.30 17.79
N ALA A 253 41.47 6.01 17.11
CA ALA A 253 42.56 6.98 16.97
C ALA A 253 42.15 8.23 16.18
N GLN A 254 41.18 8.10 15.26
CA GLN A 254 40.59 9.20 14.49
C GLN A 254 39.05 9.22 14.68
N PRO A 255 38.54 9.70 15.82
CA PRO A 255 37.12 9.55 16.18
C PRO A 255 36.15 10.17 15.17
N ALA A 256 36.43 11.38 14.68
CA ALA A 256 35.54 12.08 13.75
C ALA A 256 35.38 11.33 12.42
N LEU A 257 36.49 10.90 11.81
CA LEU A 257 36.48 10.15 10.56
C LEU A 257 35.87 8.76 10.74
N PHE A 258 36.16 8.08 11.87
CA PHE A 258 35.56 6.78 12.16
C PHE A 258 34.04 6.86 12.35
N ILE A 259 33.54 7.91 13.03
CA ILE A 259 32.10 8.16 13.16
C ILE A 259 31.47 8.39 11.79
N GLN A 260 32.10 9.22 10.94
CA GLN A 260 31.63 9.49 9.58
C GLN A 260 31.54 8.21 8.75
N GLU A 261 32.63 7.44 8.68
CA GLU A 261 32.70 6.22 7.87
C GLU A 261 31.75 5.11 8.36
N THR A 262 31.54 5.01 9.68
CA THR A 262 30.66 3.97 10.26
C THR A 262 29.22 4.42 10.46
N GLN A 263 28.85 5.63 10.04
CA GLN A 263 27.49 6.14 10.15
C GLN A 263 26.46 5.24 9.44
N PRO A 264 26.70 4.74 8.21
CA PRO A 264 25.78 3.82 7.55
C PRO A 264 25.53 2.54 8.37
N LEU A 265 26.57 2.03 9.05
CA LEU A 265 26.45 0.85 9.90
C LEU A 265 25.60 1.11 11.15
N LEU A 266 25.77 2.29 11.77
CA LEU A 266 24.98 2.67 12.94
C LEU A 266 23.49 2.79 12.60
N GLU A 267 23.17 3.44 11.47
CA GLU A 267 21.79 3.61 11.02
C GLU A 267 21.17 2.25 10.68
N ALA A 268 21.84 1.43 9.87
CA ALA A 268 21.36 0.11 9.52
C ALA A 268 21.10 -0.78 10.76
N LEU A 269 22.00 -0.77 11.75
CA LEU A 269 21.80 -1.51 12.99
C LEU A 269 20.64 -0.95 13.82
N THR A 270 20.45 0.36 13.81
CA THR A 270 19.35 1.01 14.54
C THR A 270 18.01 0.62 13.95
N ASP A 271 17.88 0.62 12.62
CA ASP A 271 16.67 0.18 11.93
C ASP A 271 16.33 -1.28 12.22
N ILE A 272 17.31 -2.17 12.14
CA ILE A 272 17.11 -3.60 12.47
C ILE A 272 16.59 -3.75 13.90
N ILE A 273 17.17 -3.02 14.85
CA ILE A 273 16.73 -3.06 16.26
C ILE A 273 15.30 -2.53 16.38
N THR A 274 14.95 -1.44 15.69
CA THR A 274 13.59 -0.87 15.70
C THR A 274 12.57 -1.88 15.20
N LEU A 275 12.84 -2.58 14.10
CA LEU A 275 11.96 -3.61 13.56
C LEU A 275 11.81 -4.80 14.50
N GLN A 276 12.91 -5.25 15.10
CA GLN A 276 12.90 -6.36 16.06
C GLN A 276 12.09 -6.00 17.32
N GLN A 277 12.25 -4.78 17.82
CA GLN A 277 11.47 -4.27 18.94
C GLN A 277 9.99 -4.15 18.60
N GLU A 278 9.66 -3.76 17.37
CA GLU A 278 8.27 -3.68 16.91
C GLU A 278 7.63 -5.06 16.80
N ALA A 279 8.34 -6.04 16.23
CA ALA A 279 7.88 -7.44 16.21
C ALA A 279 7.62 -7.97 17.62
N GLU A 280 8.53 -7.69 18.55
CA GLU A 280 8.40 -8.08 19.96
C GLU A 280 7.24 -7.37 20.67
N ARG A 281 6.93 -6.13 20.30
CA ARG A 281 5.81 -5.36 20.85
C ARG A 281 4.47 -5.96 20.42
N ILE A 282 4.31 -6.26 19.14
CA ILE A 282 3.02 -6.66 18.57
C ILE A 282 2.72 -8.15 18.75
N LYS A 283 3.71 -9.00 19.05
CA LYS A 283 3.54 -10.47 19.11
C LYS A 283 2.45 -10.99 20.06
N ARG A 284 1.97 -10.15 20.98
CA ARG A 284 0.90 -10.48 21.94
C ARG A 284 -0.45 -9.85 21.58
N TYR A 285 -0.53 -9.16 20.45
CA TYR A 285 -1.74 -8.44 20.07
C TYR A 285 -2.81 -9.41 19.61
N THR A 286 -4.05 -9.09 19.97
CA THR A 286 -5.21 -9.88 19.59
C THR A 286 -6.27 -9.00 18.94
N SER A 287 -7.27 -9.62 18.35
CA SER A 287 -8.37 -8.94 17.65
C SER A 287 -9.30 -8.17 18.60
N GLY A 288 -9.40 -8.60 19.86
CA GLY A 288 -10.44 -8.21 20.80
C GLY A 288 -11.73 -8.98 20.55
N ALA A 289 -12.11 -9.87 21.48
CA ALA A 289 -13.36 -10.62 21.40
C ALA A 289 -14.60 -9.71 21.42
N THR A 290 -15.58 -10.04 20.59
CA THR A 290 -16.93 -9.44 20.61
C THR A 290 -18.01 -10.52 20.60
N THR A 291 -19.26 -10.14 20.84
CA THR A 291 -20.40 -11.03 20.67
C THR A 291 -20.46 -11.52 19.22
N GLY A 292 -20.15 -12.80 19.00
CA GLY A 292 -20.13 -13.42 17.67
C GLY A 292 -18.80 -13.38 16.93
N SER A 293 -17.73 -12.81 17.50
CA SER A 293 -16.37 -12.89 16.93
C SER A 293 -15.36 -13.27 18.03
N PRO A 294 -14.79 -14.49 18.00
CA PRO A 294 -13.80 -14.91 18.98
C PRO A 294 -12.50 -14.11 18.84
N ASP A 295 -11.73 -14.06 19.93
CA ASP A 295 -10.44 -13.40 19.89
C ASP A 295 -9.44 -14.20 19.04
N THR A 296 -8.72 -13.52 18.17
CA THR A 296 -7.72 -14.10 17.27
C THR A 296 -6.38 -13.39 17.47
N PRO A 297 -5.27 -14.12 17.68
CA PRO A 297 -3.95 -13.50 17.74
C PRO A 297 -3.54 -12.99 16.35
N ILE A 298 -2.66 -11.99 16.31
CA ILE A 298 -2.05 -11.59 15.04
C ILE A 298 -1.22 -12.73 14.43
N LYS A 299 -1.08 -12.74 13.10
CA LYS A 299 -0.12 -13.60 12.42
C LYS A 299 1.29 -13.07 12.69
N ILE A 300 2.18 -13.94 13.16
CA ILE A 300 3.58 -13.60 13.38
C ILE A 300 4.39 -14.00 12.14
N VAL A 301 5.10 -13.03 11.56
CA VAL A 301 6.07 -13.29 10.50
C VAL A 301 7.43 -13.61 11.15
N PRO A 302 8.04 -14.78 10.88
CA PRO A 302 9.36 -15.13 11.39
C PRO A 302 10.44 -14.12 10.95
N ALA A 303 11.42 -13.86 11.83
CA ALA A 303 12.46 -12.86 11.55
C ALA A 303 13.28 -13.17 10.27
N ASN A 304 13.49 -14.45 9.95
CA ASN A 304 14.17 -14.90 8.74
C ASN A 304 13.36 -14.71 7.45
N GLU A 305 12.07 -14.36 7.56
CA GLU A 305 11.19 -14.03 6.43
C GLU A 305 11.04 -12.51 6.24
N ILE A 306 11.75 -11.69 7.04
CA ILE A 306 11.73 -10.23 6.97
C ILE A 306 13.09 -9.77 6.47
N GLU A 307 13.24 -9.60 5.17
CA GLU A 307 14.54 -9.23 4.56
C GLU A 307 15.06 -7.90 5.09
N ALA A 308 14.14 -7.01 5.45
CA ALA A 308 14.44 -5.70 5.99
C ALA A 308 15.12 -5.73 7.39
N GLN A 309 15.21 -6.89 8.04
CA GLN A 309 16.02 -7.10 9.25
C GLN A 309 17.47 -7.52 8.94
N THR A 310 17.87 -7.63 7.67
CA THR A 310 19.24 -7.94 7.29
C THR A 310 20.10 -6.67 7.16
N LEU A 311 21.39 -6.80 7.48
CA LEU A 311 22.35 -5.70 7.32
C LEU A 311 22.49 -5.27 5.86
N GLY A 312 22.48 -6.24 4.93
CA GLY A 312 22.60 -5.99 3.49
C GLY A 312 21.47 -5.09 2.98
N TYR A 313 20.22 -5.43 3.33
CA TYR A 313 19.05 -4.65 2.96
C TYR A 313 19.10 -3.23 3.53
N ARG A 314 19.41 -3.06 4.82
CA ARG A 314 19.41 -1.72 5.44
C ARG A 314 20.52 -0.82 4.93
N LEU A 315 21.68 -1.38 4.61
CA LEU A 315 22.72 -0.63 3.90
C LEU A 315 22.28 -0.25 2.48
N ALA A 316 21.59 -1.14 1.77
CA ALA A 316 21.05 -0.84 0.46
C ALA A 316 20.06 0.33 0.52
N VAL A 317 19.11 0.32 1.48
CA VAL A 317 18.19 1.45 1.73
C VAL A 317 18.97 2.73 2.01
N TYR A 318 19.93 2.70 2.94
CA TYR A 318 20.73 3.88 3.31
C TYR A 318 21.44 4.53 2.11
N PHE A 319 22.04 3.71 1.25
CA PHE A 319 22.81 4.22 0.11
C PHE A 319 21.91 4.62 -1.07
N ALA A 320 20.84 3.89 -1.34
CA ALA A 320 19.90 4.23 -2.39
C ALA A 320 19.12 5.52 -2.06
N SER A 321 18.73 5.71 -0.80
CA SER A 321 17.99 6.88 -0.33
C SER A 321 18.77 8.20 -0.42
N GLN A 322 20.11 8.15 -0.57
CA GLN A 322 20.89 9.37 -0.86
C GLN A 322 20.49 10.02 -2.20
N ARG A 323 19.87 9.25 -3.09
CA ARG A 323 19.38 9.72 -4.40
C ARG A 323 17.94 10.24 -4.37
N THR A 324 17.24 10.09 -3.25
CA THR A 324 15.81 10.38 -3.15
C THR A 324 15.46 11.10 -1.85
N ALA A 325 14.21 11.53 -1.70
CA ALA A 325 13.68 12.01 -0.43
C ALA A 325 12.18 11.76 -0.35
N GLY A 326 11.69 11.55 0.87
CA GLY A 326 10.29 11.80 1.17
C GLY A 326 10.01 13.30 1.17
N THR A 327 8.75 13.66 0.94
CA THR A 327 8.32 15.05 1.01
C THR A 327 8.24 15.52 2.47
N ASN A 328 8.50 16.81 2.75
CA ASN A 328 8.74 17.33 4.11
C ASN A 328 7.50 17.38 5.05
N LEU A 329 7.70 17.04 6.34
CA LEU A 329 6.71 17.02 7.44
C LEU A 329 5.92 18.33 7.63
N VAL A 330 6.57 19.49 7.49
CA VAL A 330 5.93 20.81 7.72
C VAL A 330 4.87 21.11 6.65
N THR A 331 5.02 20.50 5.47
CA THR A 331 4.02 20.51 4.40
C THR A 331 2.94 19.43 4.57
N ASP A 332 3.14 18.40 5.41
CA ASP A 332 2.21 17.26 5.55
C ASP A 332 0.94 17.59 6.35
N ILE A 333 1.00 18.52 7.31
CA ILE A 333 -0.20 19.01 8.02
C ILE A 333 -1.15 19.78 7.06
N ALA A 334 -0.60 20.45 6.04
CA ALA A 334 -1.38 21.13 5.00
C ALA A 334 -1.84 20.17 3.88
N ARG A 335 -1.16 19.02 3.71
CA ARG A 335 -1.44 18.03 2.66
C ARG A 335 -2.56 17.08 3.00
N ILE A 336 -2.98 16.97 4.25
CA ILE A 336 -4.12 16.10 4.59
C ILE A 336 -5.42 16.51 3.89
N THR A 337 -5.48 17.74 3.37
CA THR A 337 -6.61 18.26 2.62
C THR A 337 -6.33 18.46 1.13
N ASN A 338 -5.08 18.42 0.67
CA ASN A 338 -4.71 18.66 -0.73
C ASN A 338 -3.49 17.85 -1.16
N LYS A 339 -3.56 17.22 -2.34
CA LYS A 339 -2.42 16.53 -2.96
C LYS A 339 -1.33 17.51 -3.37
N ALA A 340 -0.08 17.10 -3.15
CA ALA A 340 1.07 17.68 -3.83
C ALA A 340 1.36 16.89 -5.10
N TYR A 341 1.93 17.57 -6.10
CA TYR A 341 2.09 17.01 -7.43
C TYR A 341 3.55 17.02 -7.88
N GLY A 342 4.00 15.87 -8.33
CA GLY A 342 5.24 15.74 -9.08
C GLY A 342 5.03 16.07 -10.55
N GLU A 343 6.13 16.39 -11.24
CA GLU A 343 6.13 16.76 -12.65
C GLU A 343 7.15 15.90 -13.43
N PRO A 344 6.86 15.55 -14.70
CA PRO A 344 5.64 15.86 -15.44
C PRO A 344 4.44 15.00 -14.97
N ARG A 345 3.23 15.58 -15.00
CA ARG A 345 1.97 14.83 -14.76
C ARG A 345 1.85 13.61 -15.68
N LEU A 346 1.33 12.49 -15.15
CA LEU A 346 1.06 11.27 -15.91
C LEU A 346 -0.38 11.29 -16.45
N THR A 347 -0.51 11.37 -17.78
CA THR A 347 -1.82 11.53 -18.46
C THR A 347 -2.68 10.27 -18.46
N ASN A 348 -2.08 9.11 -18.25
CA ASN A 348 -2.74 7.81 -18.19
C ASN A 348 -3.07 7.35 -16.76
N GLN A 349 -2.82 8.18 -15.75
CA GLN A 349 -3.05 7.84 -14.34
C GLN A 349 -4.22 8.62 -13.74
N TYR A 350 -5.03 7.93 -12.94
CA TYR A 350 -6.19 8.47 -12.22
C TYR A 350 -6.12 8.04 -10.76
N ASP A 351 -6.10 9.01 -9.85
CA ASP A 351 -5.93 8.77 -8.42
C ASP A 351 -7.26 8.99 -7.70
N LEU A 352 -7.99 7.91 -7.45
CA LEU A 352 -9.30 7.94 -6.82
C LEU A 352 -9.15 8.06 -5.31
N VAL A 353 -9.93 8.96 -4.72
CA VAL A 353 -9.98 9.17 -3.27
C VAL A 353 -11.43 9.13 -2.80
N GLY A 354 -11.71 8.29 -1.80
CA GLY A 354 -12.96 8.30 -1.06
C GLY A 354 -13.07 9.57 -0.21
N ILE A 355 -14.12 10.35 -0.40
CA ILE A 355 -14.33 11.63 0.28
C ILE A 355 -15.72 11.66 0.94
N GLU A 356 -15.72 11.91 2.25
CA GLU A 356 -16.89 12.27 3.06
C GLU A 356 -17.42 13.66 2.68
N THR A 357 -18.73 13.89 2.70
CA THR A 357 -19.30 15.17 2.21
C THR A 357 -19.98 16.04 3.26
N THR A 358 -20.14 15.57 4.50
CA THR A 358 -20.74 16.37 5.57
C THR A 358 -19.72 17.34 6.22
N GLY A 359 -18.42 17.09 6.04
CA GLY A 359 -17.33 17.97 6.47
C GLY A 359 -16.95 19.01 5.42
N ALA A 360 -16.64 20.24 5.84
CA ALA A 360 -16.20 21.33 4.96
C ALA A 360 -14.80 21.10 4.32
N THR A 361 -14.13 19.98 4.60
CA THR A 361 -12.79 19.67 4.09
C THR A 361 -12.64 18.17 3.89
N ALA A 362 -12.41 17.74 2.64
CA ALA A 362 -12.04 16.37 2.33
C ALA A 362 -10.69 16.06 2.98
N TRP A 363 -10.62 15.03 3.82
CA TRP A 363 -9.42 14.68 4.57
C TRP A 363 -8.94 13.28 4.20
N SER A 364 -7.67 13.14 3.79
CA SER A 364 -7.02 11.84 3.64
C SER A 364 -5.52 11.94 3.88
N GLY A 365 -5.03 11.27 4.94
CA GLY A 365 -3.60 11.20 5.26
C GLY A 365 -2.79 10.39 4.25
N VAL A 366 -3.29 9.20 3.89
CA VAL A 366 -2.59 8.33 2.94
C VAL A 366 -2.72 8.87 1.53
N ALA A 367 -3.95 9.18 1.09
CA ALA A 367 -4.21 9.51 -0.31
C ALA A 367 -3.68 10.89 -0.74
N ASN A 368 -3.19 11.70 0.20
CA ASN A 368 -2.54 12.97 -0.10
C ASN A 368 -1.06 13.01 0.33
N SER A 369 -0.52 11.89 0.83
CA SER A 369 0.88 11.80 1.24
C SER A 369 1.81 11.80 0.02
N GLN A 370 3.01 12.35 0.18
CA GLN A 370 4.05 12.37 -0.87
C GLN A 370 3.59 13.08 -2.16
N LEU A 371 4.23 12.81 -3.31
CA LEU A 371 3.88 13.40 -4.59
C LEU A 371 2.98 12.48 -5.42
N HIS A 372 1.90 13.05 -5.95
CA HIS A 372 1.01 12.38 -6.88
C HIS A 372 1.33 12.80 -8.31
N TYR A 373 1.03 11.95 -9.28
CA TYR A 373 1.27 12.20 -10.70
C TYR A 373 0.00 12.09 -11.57
N GLY A 374 -1.04 11.41 -11.08
CA GLY A 374 -2.28 11.16 -11.81
C GLY A 374 -3.36 12.22 -11.62
N THR A 375 -4.39 12.18 -12.45
CA THR A 375 -5.56 13.06 -12.33
C THR A 375 -6.33 12.71 -11.06
N ASP A 376 -6.58 13.68 -10.19
CA ASP A 376 -7.34 13.49 -8.96
C ASP A 376 -8.83 13.25 -9.24
N VAL A 377 -9.40 12.21 -8.62
CA VAL A 377 -10.80 11.81 -8.81
C VAL A 377 -11.47 11.57 -7.46
N ALA A 378 -12.40 12.45 -7.10
CA ALA A 378 -13.20 12.30 -5.89
C ALA A 378 -14.32 11.28 -6.08
N VAL A 379 -14.41 10.28 -5.19
CA VAL A 379 -15.53 9.34 -5.09
C VAL A 379 -16.23 9.61 -3.76
N PHE A 380 -17.55 9.85 -3.80
CA PHE A 380 -18.36 9.97 -2.60
C PHE A 380 -18.25 8.69 -1.77
N ILE A 381 -18.03 8.79 -0.47
CA ILE A 381 -18.25 7.69 0.47
C ILE A 381 -19.12 8.20 1.61
N GLU A 382 -19.87 7.29 2.25
CA GLU A 382 -20.60 7.61 3.48
C GLU A 382 -19.64 7.92 4.63
N ASP A 383 -20.09 8.78 5.54
CA ASP A 383 -19.30 9.19 6.70
C ASP A 383 -18.99 8.01 7.64
N GLN A 384 -17.73 7.94 8.08
CA GLN A 384 -17.23 6.93 8.98
C GLN A 384 -16.64 7.54 10.28
N PRO A 385 -16.63 6.78 11.39
CA PRO A 385 -15.90 7.20 12.58
C PRO A 385 -14.41 7.38 12.27
N PHE A 386 -13.89 8.56 12.61
CA PHE A 386 -12.48 8.88 12.40
C PHE A 386 -11.52 7.96 13.20
N THR A 387 -11.92 7.63 14.42
CA THR A 387 -11.19 6.74 15.34
C THR A 387 -12.18 5.86 16.09
N ARG A 388 -11.79 4.61 16.36
CA ARG A 388 -12.50 3.69 17.25
C ARG A 388 -11.66 3.32 18.47
N GLY A 389 -12.33 3.13 19.60
CA GLY A 389 -11.73 2.65 20.84
C GLY A 389 -10.76 3.65 21.47
N ASN A 390 -9.61 3.16 21.92
CA ASN A 390 -8.60 3.95 22.65
C ASN A 390 -7.66 4.75 21.73
N PHE A 391 -7.94 4.84 20.43
CA PHE A 391 -7.11 5.60 19.49
C PHE A 391 -7.28 7.11 19.77
N THR A 392 -6.39 7.70 20.58
CA THR A 392 -6.52 9.10 21.01
C THR A 392 -6.23 10.09 19.88
N ARG A 393 -6.99 11.20 19.84
CA ARG A 393 -6.84 12.30 18.88
C ARG A 393 -5.46 12.99 18.90
N GLY A 394 -4.67 12.84 19.97
CA GLY A 394 -3.29 13.35 20.06
C GLY A 394 -2.28 12.50 19.28
N LEU A 395 -2.56 11.22 19.06
CA LEU A 395 -1.77 10.32 18.22
C LEU A 395 -2.01 10.61 16.72
N VAL A 396 -3.18 11.12 16.36
CA VAL A 396 -3.54 11.55 14.99
C VAL A 396 -2.60 12.64 14.45
N ASN A 397 -2.02 13.46 15.33
CA ASN A 397 -1.00 14.41 14.92
C ASN A 397 0.35 13.74 14.62
N GLY A 398 0.65 12.56 15.19
CA GLY A 398 1.83 11.76 14.87
C GLY A 398 1.67 10.91 13.59
N LEU A 399 0.44 10.70 13.13
CA LEU A 399 0.11 10.07 11.84
C LEU A 399 0.64 10.89 10.65
N LEU A 400 0.85 12.19 10.89
CA LEU A 400 1.46 13.15 9.97
C LEU A 400 2.99 13.16 10.05
N ALA A 401 3.56 12.38 10.96
CA ALA A 401 4.99 12.33 11.24
C ALA A 401 5.60 10.92 11.09
N ALA A 402 4.84 9.96 10.54
CA ALA A 402 5.18 8.51 10.46
C ALA A 402 5.67 7.83 11.76
N GLU A 403 5.52 8.47 12.91
CA GLU A 403 5.85 7.90 14.22
C GLU A 403 4.70 7.05 14.80
N VAL A 404 3.53 7.01 14.14
CA VAL A 404 2.37 6.27 14.66
C VAL A 404 2.36 4.85 14.17
N ARG A 405 2.55 3.95 15.14
CA ARG A 405 2.31 2.52 15.02
C ARG A 405 0.81 2.27 14.84
N LEU A 406 0.38 2.10 13.59
CA LEU A 406 -1.02 2.01 13.19
C LEU A 406 -1.72 0.77 13.77
N LEU A 407 -1.00 -0.35 13.93
CA LEU A 407 -1.52 -1.54 14.59
C LEU A 407 -1.53 -1.36 16.11
N GLN A 408 -2.72 -1.46 16.69
CA GLN A 408 -2.99 -1.42 18.13
C GLN A 408 -3.53 -2.76 18.63
N ASP A 409 -3.29 -3.09 19.89
CA ASP A 409 -3.88 -4.28 20.51
C ASP A 409 -5.42 -4.18 20.49
N LYS A 410 -6.11 -5.32 20.42
CA LYS A 410 -7.56 -5.40 20.16
C LYS A 410 -7.92 -4.70 18.85
N TYR A 411 -7.22 -5.06 17.77
CA TYR A 411 -7.23 -4.32 16.50
C TYR A 411 -8.60 -4.24 15.81
N LYS A 412 -9.57 -5.11 16.10
CA LYS A 412 -10.96 -4.95 15.60
C LYS A 412 -11.72 -3.85 16.34
N LEU A 413 -11.30 -3.50 17.55
CA LEU A 413 -11.92 -2.51 18.42
C LEU A 413 -11.19 -1.16 18.39
N ASN A 414 -9.90 -1.17 18.08
CA ASN A 414 -9.04 0.01 18.04
C ASN A 414 -8.56 0.23 16.61
N ASN A 415 -9.31 1.00 15.83
CA ASN A 415 -9.00 1.30 14.42
C ASN A 415 -8.98 2.81 14.14
N PHE A 416 -8.34 3.20 13.06
CA PHE A 416 -8.17 4.58 12.61
C PHE A 416 -8.50 4.72 11.11
N ALA A 417 -9.06 5.88 10.73
CA ALA A 417 -9.34 6.26 9.35
C ALA A 417 -10.16 5.21 8.59
N ASP A 418 -11.35 4.88 9.10
CA ASP A 418 -12.29 3.99 8.42
C ASP A 418 -12.71 4.49 7.02
N THR A 419 -12.53 5.78 6.75
CA THR A 419 -12.67 6.41 5.42
C THR A 419 -11.66 5.90 4.40
N HIS A 420 -10.52 5.36 4.85
CA HIS A 420 -9.50 4.74 4.02
C HIS A 420 -9.91 3.32 3.61
N SER A 421 -11.16 3.09 3.20
CA SER A 421 -11.70 1.76 2.88
C SER A 421 -11.96 1.59 1.39
N LEU A 422 -11.34 0.57 0.79
CA LEU A 422 -11.62 0.19 -0.60
C LEU A 422 -13.07 -0.27 -0.78
N THR A 423 -13.62 -0.99 0.19
CA THR A 423 -14.99 -1.50 0.13
C THR A 423 -16.01 -0.36 0.03
N LEU A 424 -15.82 0.74 0.76
CA LEU A 424 -16.70 1.91 0.66
C LEU A 424 -16.68 2.55 -0.73
N ILE A 425 -15.50 2.59 -1.37
CA ILE A 425 -15.36 3.07 -2.75
C ILE A 425 -16.11 2.13 -3.71
N VAL A 426 -15.94 0.80 -3.55
CA VAL A 426 -16.63 -0.19 -4.39
C VAL A 426 -18.15 -0.05 -4.25
N ASP A 427 -18.67 0.02 -3.03
CA ASP A 427 -20.11 0.11 -2.77
C ASP A 427 -20.71 1.39 -3.35
N SER A 428 -20.02 2.52 -3.16
CA SER A 428 -20.43 3.80 -3.74
C SER A 428 -20.44 3.77 -5.28
N LEU A 429 -19.38 3.24 -5.89
CA LEU A 429 -19.30 3.10 -7.35
C LEU A 429 -20.37 2.13 -7.88
N ALA A 430 -20.69 1.07 -7.13
CA ALA A 430 -21.74 0.12 -7.49
C ALA A 430 -23.13 0.77 -7.51
N VAL A 431 -23.46 1.56 -6.48
CA VAL A 431 -24.73 2.32 -6.43
C VAL A 431 -24.79 3.35 -7.54
N GLN A 432 -23.71 4.13 -7.74
CA GLN A 432 -23.64 5.10 -8.83
C GLN A 432 -23.84 4.43 -10.20
N ASN A 433 -23.17 3.30 -10.44
CA ASN A 433 -23.31 2.53 -11.67
C ASN A 433 -24.74 1.99 -11.86
N ALA A 434 -25.38 1.51 -10.79
CA ALA A 434 -26.77 1.04 -10.84
C ALA A 434 -27.73 2.18 -11.23
N VAL A 435 -27.60 3.35 -10.62
CA VAL A 435 -28.41 4.53 -10.96
C VAL A 435 -28.17 4.98 -12.39
N LEU A 436 -26.91 5.01 -12.85
CA LEU A 436 -26.56 5.34 -14.24
C LEU A 436 -27.21 4.41 -15.25
N ASN A 437 -27.35 3.13 -14.92
CA ASN A 437 -27.98 2.15 -15.81
C ASN A 437 -29.49 2.38 -16.01
N LEU A 438 -30.13 3.23 -15.21
CA LEU A 438 -31.51 3.69 -15.43
C LEU A 438 -31.62 4.74 -16.54
N LEU A 439 -30.50 5.36 -16.93
CA LEU A 439 -30.46 6.40 -17.95
C LEU A 439 -30.14 5.84 -19.35
N PRO A 440 -30.56 6.54 -20.43
CA PRO A 440 -30.09 6.27 -21.79
C PRO A 440 -28.56 6.28 -21.87
N ALA A 441 -27.98 5.39 -22.68
CA ALA A 441 -26.54 5.14 -22.72
C ALA A 441 -25.70 6.40 -23.04
N ASP A 442 -26.22 7.27 -23.91
CA ASP A 442 -25.61 8.55 -24.30
C ASP A 442 -25.62 9.60 -23.18
N GLN A 443 -26.45 9.43 -22.15
CA GLN A 443 -26.56 10.35 -21.02
C GLN A 443 -25.70 9.95 -19.81
N ARG A 444 -25.26 8.70 -19.72
CA ARG A 444 -24.63 8.14 -18.51
C ARG A 444 -23.31 8.83 -18.12
N ASN A 445 -22.54 9.26 -19.11
CA ASN A 445 -21.18 9.78 -18.90
C ASN A 445 -21.08 11.32 -19.04
N THR A 446 -22.22 12.02 -19.06
CA THR A 446 -22.22 13.48 -19.17
C THR A 446 -21.84 14.14 -17.84
N GLU A 447 -21.24 15.34 -17.92
CA GLU A 447 -20.93 16.16 -16.75
C GLU A 447 -22.19 16.48 -15.93
N THR A 448 -23.31 16.75 -16.60
CA THR A 448 -24.61 16.99 -15.97
C THR A 448 -25.06 15.80 -15.12
N THR A 449 -25.01 14.59 -15.66
CA THR A 449 -25.38 13.37 -14.93
C THR A 449 -24.46 13.12 -13.73
N ARG A 450 -23.15 13.31 -13.90
CA ARG A 450 -22.19 13.16 -12.78
C ARG A 450 -22.47 14.15 -11.65
N ASN A 451 -22.76 15.41 -11.97
CA ASN A 451 -23.13 16.42 -10.98
C ASN A 451 -24.47 16.10 -10.29
N ALA A 452 -25.46 15.62 -11.04
CA ALA A 452 -26.75 15.21 -10.47
C ALA A 452 -26.59 14.03 -9.51
N LEU A 453 -25.78 13.01 -9.84
CA LEU A 453 -25.49 11.89 -8.94
C LEU A 453 -24.83 12.35 -7.64
N GLN A 454 -23.84 13.23 -7.73
CA GLN A 454 -23.21 13.79 -6.53
C GLN A 454 -24.22 14.56 -5.67
N GLN A 455 -25.14 15.31 -6.27
CA GLN A 455 -26.20 16.00 -5.54
C GLN A 455 -27.19 15.03 -4.89
N ILE A 456 -27.56 13.94 -5.57
CA ILE A 456 -28.43 12.89 -5.01
C ILE A 456 -27.77 12.26 -3.78
N LEU A 457 -26.51 11.83 -3.89
CA LEU A 457 -25.77 11.23 -2.77
C LEU A 457 -25.62 12.21 -1.60
N LYS A 458 -25.30 13.47 -1.87
CA LYS A 458 -25.24 14.53 -0.85
C LYS A 458 -26.59 14.82 -0.20
N SER A 459 -27.69 14.72 -0.95
CA SER A 459 -29.05 14.95 -0.42
C SER A 459 -29.58 13.75 0.36
N ALA A 460 -29.13 12.55 0.01
CA ALA A 460 -29.44 11.32 0.74
C ALA A 460 -28.63 11.21 2.05
N SER A 461 -27.50 11.92 2.14
CA SER A 461 -26.74 12.11 3.37
C SER A 461 -27.43 13.14 4.27
N SER A 462 -27.69 12.77 5.52
CA SER A 462 -28.40 13.61 6.50
C SER A 462 -27.84 13.50 7.92
N PHE A 463 -26.85 12.65 8.14
CA PHE A 463 -26.22 12.42 9.44
C PHE A 463 -24.70 12.51 9.33
N THR A 464 -24.07 13.10 10.33
CA THR A 464 -22.62 12.98 10.51
C THR A 464 -22.30 11.69 11.25
N ALA A 465 -21.19 11.02 10.95
CA ALA A 465 -20.73 9.90 11.79
C ALA A 465 -20.57 10.33 13.27
N ASP A 466 -20.98 9.45 14.19
CA ASP A 466 -20.83 9.70 15.63
C ASP A 466 -19.46 9.22 16.10
N ILE A 467 -18.64 10.12 16.65
CA ILE A 467 -17.39 9.75 17.35
C ILE A 467 -17.68 9.63 18.85
N VAL A 468 -17.51 8.43 19.40
CA VAL A 468 -17.64 8.17 20.84
C VAL A 468 -16.24 7.98 21.43
N PHE A 469 -15.82 8.87 22.34
CA PHE A 469 -14.55 8.74 23.05
C PHE A 469 -14.49 7.43 23.83
N ASN A 470 -13.44 6.62 23.63
CA ASN A 470 -13.31 5.25 24.15
C ASN A 470 -14.46 4.29 23.74
N GLY A 471 -15.17 4.61 22.65
CA GLY A 471 -16.24 3.80 22.08
C GLY A 471 -15.99 3.47 20.61
N GLN A 472 -16.90 2.72 19.99
CA GLN A 472 -16.75 2.31 18.59
C GLN A 472 -17.20 3.38 17.57
N GLY A 473 -17.85 4.44 18.02
CA GLY A 473 -18.54 5.37 17.12
C GLY A 473 -19.67 4.70 16.33
N ARG A 474 -20.28 5.44 15.39
CA ARG A 474 -21.26 4.92 14.42
C ARG A 474 -21.06 5.60 13.06
N ALA A 475 -21.00 4.81 12.00
CA ALA A 475 -21.07 5.33 10.63
C ALA A 475 -22.47 5.88 10.33
N GLU A 476 -22.57 6.79 9.35
CA GLU A 476 -23.86 7.28 8.84
C GLU A 476 -24.70 6.10 8.29
N GLY A 477 -24.07 5.18 7.55
CA GLY A 477 -24.50 3.80 7.33
C GLY A 477 -25.82 3.58 6.59
N ASN A 478 -26.45 4.62 6.03
CA ASN A 478 -27.76 4.53 5.37
C ASN A 478 -27.88 5.34 4.07
N VAL A 479 -26.83 6.04 3.62
CA VAL A 479 -26.93 6.95 2.46
C VAL A 479 -27.18 6.18 1.17
N LEU A 480 -26.45 5.08 0.99
CA LEU A 480 -26.55 4.24 -0.20
C LEU A 480 -27.91 3.54 -0.26
N GLU A 481 -28.40 3.06 0.88
CA GLU A 481 -29.72 2.45 1.05
C GLU A 481 -30.83 3.46 0.80
N ASN A 482 -30.73 4.68 1.35
CA ASN A 482 -31.70 5.75 1.13
C ASN A 482 -31.78 6.12 -0.37
N THR A 483 -30.64 6.16 -1.06
CA THR A 483 -30.59 6.42 -2.50
C THR A 483 -31.30 5.33 -3.29
N LEU A 484 -31.03 4.06 -2.99
CA LEU A 484 -31.69 2.92 -3.64
C LEU A 484 -33.21 2.90 -3.36
N ASN A 485 -33.61 3.14 -2.11
CA ASN A 485 -35.01 3.19 -1.71
C ASN A 485 -35.75 4.31 -2.45
N ALA A 486 -35.15 5.51 -2.56
CA ALA A 486 -35.73 6.62 -3.31
C ALA A 486 -35.91 6.30 -4.80
N CYS A 487 -34.95 5.61 -5.43
CA CYS A 487 -35.10 5.15 -6.82
C CYS A 487 -36.24 4.12 -6.98
N ASN A 488 -36.37 3.19 -6.03
CA ASN A 488 -37.46 2.22 -6.04
C ASN A 488 -38.84 2.90 -5.89
N ASP A 489 -38.93 3.91 -5.02
CA ASP A 489 -40.15 4.68 -4.80
C ASP A 489 -40.57 5.52 -6.03
N LEU A 490 -39.62 5.92 -6.86
CA LEU A 490 -39.90 6.62 -8.13
C LEU A 490 -40.39 5.66 -9.22
N ASN A 491 -39.85 4.45 -9.29
CA ASN A 491 -40.27 3.43 -10.26
C ASN A 491 -41.70 2.93 -10.01
N TRP A 492 -42.15 2.83 -8.76
CA TRP A 492 -43.54 2.42 -8.47
C TRP A 492 -44.56 3.46 -8.93
N ARG A 493 -44.21 4.75 -8.88
CA ARG A 493 -45.09 5.86 -9.30
C ARG A 493 -45.13 6.09 -10.82
N ALA A 494 -44.16 5.56 -11.57
CA ALA A 494 -44.18 5.57 -13.03
C ALA A 494 -44.93 4.36 -13.63
N ALA A 495 -45.13 3.31 -12.82
CA ALA A 495 -45.84 2.09 -13.20
C ALA A 495 -47.31 2.02 -12.70
N ALA A 496 -47.74 3.01 -11.90
CA ALA A 496 -49.11 3.25 -11.47
C ALA A 496 -49.69 4.45 -12.23
#